data_AF-A0A1F6IWE1-F1
#
_entry.id   AF-A0A1F6IWE1-F1
#
_cell.length_a   1.000
_cell.length_b   1.000
_cell.length_c   1.000
_cell.angle_alpha   90.00
_cell.angle_beta   90.00
_cell.angle_gamma   90.00
#
_symmetry.space_group_name_H-M   'P 1'
#
loop_
_entity.id
_entity.type
_entity.pdbx_description
1 polymer ?
#
loop_
_entity_poly.entity_id
_entity_poly.type
_entity_poly.pdbx_seq_one_letter_code
_entity_poly.pdbx_strand_id
1 'polypeptide(L)'
;MLYISNNTYTKALPNEEREKLNKLVKKYKINGVIISTDPLAHLRYALWAIDQGLHILMDKPISAVPYASTDEHAAEDIVSDFYLLKNRHEKKGAKKIVSIMTQRRFHPAYTKIRELAEDVFKKTNCPITSVQTFHSDGQWRLPSEIVDIDYHSFNHGFGELLHSGYHSLDIICWLLSSTRGTKKEINNVDIFSQIVRPTDFISQINFPDYKNLFADFPKVNKYSEKDFRNITKKYGEIDVFVNFAFKHNSDVITLGSSNLVHNGFSQRGWLMPKKDMYKGNGRVRQETIFIEQGPFQSISLVSYQSSEINKDSNSGIFDVGGEYHLDIHVFRNSSFYPKWKTYEKLSIKDLSKSTLEGYSRGHQEDARRNAIIDFIESAKGKRLSQVSNLLDHEFGVKLISGAYLSMARKIHSKNPVVNISL
;
A
#
# COMPACT_ATOMS: atom_id res chain seq x y z
N MET A 1 2.50 -8.97 -24.55
CA MET A 1 2.28 -9.47 -23.18
C MET A 1 2.71 -10.92 -23.13
N LEU A 2 3.53 -11.32 -22.16
CA LEU A 2 4.05 -12.68 -22.03
C LEU A 2 3.60 -13.22 -20.67
N TYR A 3 2.99 -14.41 -20.66
CA TYR A 3 2.57 -15.09 -19.43
C TYR A 3 3.53 -16.24 -19.13
N ILE A 4 4.07 -16.29 -17.92
CA ILE A 4 4.94 -17.35 -17.41
C ILE A 4 4.34 -17.83 -16.10
N SER A 5 4.22 -19.15 -15.92
CA SER A 5 3.35 -19.80 -14.93
C SER A 5 3.93 -20.01 -13.52
N ASN A 6 5.17 -19.59 -13.25
CA ASN A 6 5.84 -19.99 -12.01
C ASN A 6 5.81 -18.90 -10.92
N ASN A 7 4.72 -18.78 -10.16
CA ASN A 7 4.56 -17.78 -9.09
C ASN A 7 5.27 -18.21 -7.79
N THR A 8 6.60 -18.23 -7.81
CA THR A 8 7.44 -18.69 -6.70
C THR A 8 8.42 -17.61 -6.23
N TYR A 9 8.52 -17.45 -4.91
CA TYR A 9 9.51 -16.59 -4.29
C TYR A 9 10.92 -17.15 -4.53
N THR A 10 11.61 -16.56 -5.49
CA THR A 10 12.96 -16.93 -5.93
C THR A 10 13.69 -15.67 -6.37
N LYS A 11 15.01 -15.66 -6.26
CA LYS A 11 15.85 -14.48 -6.61
C LYS A 11 16.42 -14.55 -8.03
N ALA A 12 16.18 -15.65 -8.76
CA ALA A 12 16.67 -15.87 -10.11
C ALA A 12 15.57 -16.44 -11.01
N LEU A 13 15.60 -16.05 -12.29
CA LEU A 13 14.77 -16.69 -13.31
C LEU A 13 15.34 -18.06 -13.70
N PRO A 14 14.50 -19.05 -14.01
CA PRO A 14 14.93 -20.26 -14.70
C PRO A 14 15.68 -19.93 -15.99
N ASN A 15 16.69 -20.73 -16.34
CA ASN A 15 17.54 -20.47 -17.50
C ASN A 15 16.75 -20.34 -18.81
N GLU A 16 15.75 -21.20 -19.01
CA GLU A 16 14.90 -21.17 -20.21
C GLU A 16 14.12 -19.85 -20.32
N GLU A 17 13.50 -19.40 -19.23
CA GLU A 17 12.78 -18.13 -19.18
C GLU A 17 13.73 -16.95 -19.44
N ARG A 18 14.90 -16.95 -18.79
CA ARG A 18 15.94 -15.93 -18.97
C ARG A 18 16.38 -15.84 -20.42
N GLU A 19 16.69 -16.95 -21.07
CA GLU A 19 17.10 -17.00 -22.48
C GLU A 19 15.99 -16.50 -23.41
N LYS A 20 14.74 -16.91 -23.16
CA LYS A 20 13.59 -16.44 -23.93
C LYS A 20 13.42 -14.92 -23.83
N LEU A 21 13.49 -14.35 -22.63
CA LEU A 21 13.37 -12.91 -22.42
C LEU A 21 14.55 -12.14 -23.03
N ASN A 22 15.78 -12.64 -22.88
CA ASN A 22 16.97 -12.04 -23.48
C ASN A 22 16.85 -11.97 -25.02
N LYS A 23 16.34 -13.04 -25.65
CA LYS A 23 16.08 -13.07 -27.10
C LYS A 23 15.05 -12.00 -27.51
N LEU A 24 13.97 -11.82 -26.73
CA LEU A 24 12.96 -10.79 -27.00
C LEU A 24 13.53 -9.38 -26.85
N VAL A 25 14.30 -9.12 -25.79
CA VAL A 25 14.96 -7.82 -25.57
C VAL A 25 15.84 -7.45 -26.75
N LYS A 26 16.68 -8.38 -27.22
CA LYS A 26 17.54 -8.18 -28.40
C LYS A 26 16.74 -7.99 -29.68
N LYS A 27 15.76 -8.87 -29.96
CA LYS A 27 14.96 -8.86 -31.20
C LYS A 27 14.19 -7.55 -31.37
N TYR A 28 13.57 -7.06 -30.30
CA TYR A 28 12.69 -5.88 -30.34
C TYR A 28 13.37 -4.60 -29.85
N LYS A 29 14.67 -4.64 -29.54
CA LYS A 29 15.44 -3.51 -28.99
C LYS A 29 14.76 -2.88 -27.77
N ILE A 30 14.24 -3.72 -26.88
CA ILE A 30 13.52 -3.29 -25.68
C ILE A 30 14.50 -2.55 -24.78
N ASN A 31 14.13 -1.35 -24.33
CA ASN A 31 14.93 -0.52 -23.42
C ASN A 31 14.32 -0.39 -22.02
N GLY A 32 13.08 -0.84 -21.82
CA GLY A 32 12.39 -0.82 -20.54
C GLY A 32 11.31 -1.88 -20.42
N VAL A 33 10.95 -2.22 -19.19
CA VAL A 33 9.95 -3.24 -18.84
C VAL A 33 8.98 -2.72 -17.79
N ILE A 34 7.75 -3.22 -17.85
CA ILE A 34 6.76 -3.08 -16.79
C ILE A 34 6.62 -4.45 -16.12
N ILE A 35 6.88 -4.52 -14.82
CA ILE A 35 6.78 -5.75 -14.02
C ILE A 35 5.47 -5.67 -13.23
N SER A 36 4.47 -6.39 -13.73
CA SER A 36 3.13 -6.53 -13.14
C SER A 36 2.79 -8.02 -12.94
N THR A 37 3.77 -8.79 -12.48
CA THR A 37 3.60 -10.22 -12.20
C THR A 37 2.97 -10.41 -10.81
N ASP A 38 2.82 -11.65 -10.36
CA ASP A 38 2.56 -11.90 -8.95
C ASP A 38 3.67 -11.29 -8.06
N PRO A 39 3.35 -10.71 -6.88
CA PRO A 39 4.33 -10.16 -5.96
C PRO A 39 5.48 -11.08 -5.57
N LEU A 40 5.24 -12.40 -5.51
CA LEU A 40 6.26 -13.40 -5.21
C LEU A 40 7.38 -13.42 -6.27
N ALA A 41 7.07 -13.00 -7.50
CA ALA A 41 8.00 -13.03 -8.63
C ALA A 41 8.66 -11.67 -8.94
N HIS A 42 8.23 -10.57 -8.30
CA HIS A 42 8.73 -9.22 -8.61
C HIS A 42 10.25 -9.13 -8.60
N LEU A 43 10.87 -9.61 -7.51
CA LEU A 43 12.31 -9.45 -7.28
C LEU A 43 13.17 -10.10 -8.37
N ARG A 44 12.92 -11.36 -8.76
CA ARG A 44 13.73 -12.03 -9.80
C ARG A 44 13.61 -11.35 -11.17
N TYR A 45 12.43 -10.84 -11.52
CA TYR A 45 12.24 -10.11 -12.77
C TYR A 45 12.92 -8.75 -12.72
N ALA A 46 12.89 -8.06 -11.57
CA ALA A 46 13.58 -6.79 -11.39
C ALA A 46 15.11 -6.97 -11.45
N LEU A 47 15.65 -8.00 -10.79
CA LEU A 47 17.08 -8.33 -10.85
C LEU A 47 17.53 -8.68 -12.27
N TRP A 48 16.75 -9.49 -13.00
CA TRP A 48 17.02 -9.76 -14.40
C TRP A 48 17.02 -8.50 -15.25
N ALA A 49 16.02 -7.63 -15.09
CA ALA A 49 15.90 -6.41 -15.88
C ALA A 49 17.05 -5.42 -15.61
N ILE A 50 17.50 -5.30 -14.35
CA ILE A 50 18.70 -4.53 -13.99
C ILE A 50 19.93 -5.12 -14.66
N ASP A 51 20.10 -6.44 -14.63
CA ASP A 51 21.24 -7.11 -15.25
C ASP A 51 21.29 -6.87 -16.77
N GLN A 52 20.14 -6.78 -17.43
CA GLN A 52 19.99 -6.43 -18.84
C GLN A 52 20.10 -4.92 -19.14
N GLY A 53 20.22 -4.06 -18.12
CA GLY A 53 20.32 -2.61 -18.30
C GLY A 53 19.03 -1.96 -18.79
N LEU A 54 17.87 -2.47 -18.37
CA LEU A 54 16.55 -1.96 -18.75
C LEU A 54 16.04 -0.92 -17.75
N HIS A 55 15.22 0.02 -18.22
CA HIS A 55 14.35 0.82 -17.35
C HIS A 55 13.25 -0.06 -16.76
N ILE A 56 12.82 0.19 -15.52
CA ILE A 56 11.85 -0.65 -14.82
C ILE A 56 10.75 0.22 -14.24
N LEU A 57 9.50 -0.10 -14.55
CA LEU A 57 8.34 0.27 -13.77
C LEU A 57 7.80 -1.01 -13.12
N MET A 58 7.71 -1.07 -11.80
CA MET A 58 7.33 -2.29 -11.10
C MET A 58 6.14 -2.05 -10.18
N ASP A 59 5.19 -2.97 -10.17
CA ASP A 59 4.11 -2.97 -9.19
C ASP A 59 4.63 -3.19 -7.77
N LYS A 60 3.89 -2.70 -6.78
CA LYS A 60 4.17 -2.96 -5.36
C LYS A 60 3.69 -4.37 -4.97
N PRO A 61 4.24 -4.95 -3.89
CA PRO A 61 5.44 -4.53 -3.15
C PRO A 61 6.74 -4.85 -3.92
N ILE A 62 7.89 -4.37 -3.46
CA ILE A 62 9.19 -4.72 -4.09
C ILE A 62 9.47 -6.23 -4.01
N SER A 63 9.19 -6.83 -2.85
CA SER A 63 9.18 -8.28 -2.65
C SER A 63 8.02 -8.66 -1.73
N ALA A 64 7.50 -9.87 -1.92
CA ALA A 64 6.59 -10.52 -0.99
C ALA A 64 7.27 -11.80 -0.51
N VAL A 65 7.76 -11.78 0.74
CA VAL A 65 8.47 -12.92 1.32
C VAL A 65 7.45 -13.82 2.03
N PRO A 66 7.33 -15.11 1.64
CA PRO A 66 6.41 -16.02 2.29
C PRO A 66 6.66 -16.11 3.80
N TYR A 67 5.58 -16.24 4.56
CA TYR A 67 5.57 -16.41 6.02
C TYR A 67 6.08 -15.22 6.83
N ALA A 68 6.22 -14.03 6.23
CA ALA A 68 6.69 -12.82 6.89
C ALA A 68 5.93 -12.48 8.19
N SER A 69 4.63 -12.78 8.28
CA SER A 69 3.86 -12.53 9.52
C SER A 69 4.10 -13.54 10.64
N THR A 70 4.84 -14.62 10.38
CA THR A 70 5.04 -15.75 11.30
C THR A 70 6.51 -16.15 11.52
N ASP A 71 7.41 -15.69 10.64
CA ASP A 71 8.84 -15.99 10.67
C ASP A 71 9.62 -14.66 10.68
N GLU A 72 10.45 -14.49 11.71
CA GLU A 72 11.25 -13.28 11.90
C GLU A 72 12.28 -13.10 10.78
N HIS A 73 12.90 -14.17 10.30
CA HIS A 73 13.87 -14.10 9.20
C HIS A 73 13.19 -13.74 7.87
N ALA A 74 11.99 -14.28 7.62
CA ALA A 74 11.20 -13.90 6.46
C ALA A 74 10.81 -12.41 6.49
N ALA A 75 10.49 -11.87 7.67
CA ALA A 75 10.22 -10.44 7.84
C ALA A 75 11.46 -9.58 7.55
N GLU A 76 12.64 -10.00 8.03
CA GLU A 76 13.93 -9.33 7.78
C GLU A 76 14.34 -9.40 6.30
N ASP A 77 14.04 -10.51 5.62
CA ASP A 77 14.36 -10.73 4.21
C ASP A 77 13.70 -9.71 3.27
N ILE A 78 12.61 -9.07 3.68
CA ILE A 78 11.98 -7.97 2.93
C ILE A 78 12.98 -6.81 2.74
N VAL A 79 13.72 -6.45 3.80
CA VAL A 79 14.76 -5.41 3.75
C VAL A 79 16.01 -5.91 3.02
N SER A 80 16.41 -7.16 3.24
CA SER A 80 17.53 -7.78 2.53
C SER A 80 17.31 -7.77 1.00
N ASP A 81 16.09 -8.07 0.55
CA ASP A 81 15.71 -8.06 -0.86
C ASP A 81 15.75 -6.65 -1.45
N PHE A 82 15.29 -5.64 -0.70
CA PHE A 82 15.42 -4.25 -1.11
C PHE A 82 16.89 -3.85 -1.30
N TYR A 83 17.76 -4.13 -0.33
CA TYR A 83 19.18 -3.79 -0.45
C TYR A 83 19.87 -4.59 -1.55
N LEU A 84 19.48 -5.84 -1.79
CA LEU A 84 19.97 -6.60 -2.94
C LEU A 84 19.64 -5.88 -4.25
N LEU A 85 18.40 -5.43 -4.42
CA LEU A 85 17.95 -4.71 -5.62
C LEU A 85 18.63 -3.33 -5.75
N LYS A 86 18.68 -2.56 -4.67
CA LYS A 86 19.36 -1.25 -4.57
C LYS A 86 20.83 -1.35 -4.96
N ASN A 87 21.58 -2.25 -4.33
CA ASN A 87 23.01 -2.42 -4.58
C ASN A 87 23.28 -2.87 -6.03
N ARG A 88 22.43 -3.74 -6.60
CA ARG A 88 22.51 -4.14 -8.02
C ARG A 88 22.26 -2.94 -8.94
N HIS A 89 21.26 -2.12 -8.63
CA HIS A 89 20.92 -0.92 -9.39
C HIS A 89 22.05 0.12 -9.38
N GLU A 90 22.60 0.42 -8.20
CA GLU A 90 23.69 1.37 -8.02
C GLU A 90 24.98 0.91 -8.73
N LYS A 91 25.33 -0.38 -8.66
CA LYS A 91 26.49 -0.96 -9.37
C LYS A 91 26.40 -0.83 -10.89
N LYS A 92 25.19 -0.76 -11.45
CA LYS A 92 24.97 -0.51 -12.89
C LYS A 92 25.02 0.99 -13.25
N GLY A 93 25.35 1.85 -12.29
CA GLY A 93 25.61 3.28 -12.48
C GLY A 93 24.37 4.17 -12.37
N ALA A 94 23.25 3.68 -11.81
CA ALA A 94 21.99 4.42 -11.57
C ALA A 94 21.38 5.21 -12.76
N LYS A 95 21.93 5.10 -13.98
CA LYS A 95 21.41 5.77 -15.18
C LYS A 95 20.05 5.24 -15.63
N LYS A 96 19.66 4.05 -15.15
CA LYS A 96 18.42 3.38 -15.53
C LYS A 96 17.33 3.66 -14.51
N ILE A 97 16.30 4.36 -14.95
CA ILE A 97 15.05 4.58 -14.19
C ILE A 97 14.52 3.26 -13.61
N VAL A 98 14.41 3.18 -12.28
CA VAL A 98 13.67 2.14 -11.55
C VAL A 98 12.59 2.84 -10.74
N SER A 99 11.34 2.62 -11.11
CA SER A 99 10.16 3.27 -10.53
C SER A 99 9.24 2.23 -9.90
N ILE A 100 8.72 2.51 -8.70
CA ILE A 100 7.75 1.66 -8.02
C ILE A 100 6.36 2.28 -8.15
N MET A 101 5.35 1.49 -8.52
CA MET A 101 3.98 1.94 -8.70
C MET A 101 3.29 2.22 -7.35
N THR A 102 3.53 3.41 -6.78
CA THR A 102 2.80 3.94 -5.63
C THR A 102 1.95 5.14 -6.02
N GLN A 103 0.76 4.84 -6.57
CA GLN A 103 -0.14 5.83 -7.15
C GLN A 103 -0.48 7.02 -6.23
N ARG A 104 -0.51 6.83 -4.90
CA ARG A 104 -0.81 7.93 -3.95
C ARG A 104 0.18 9.09 -4.05
N ARG A 105 1.45 8.86 -4.39
CA ARG A 105 2.44 9.93 -4.62
C ARG A 105 2.13 10.81 -5.84
N PHE A 106 1.36 10.28 -6.80
CA PHE A 106 0.95 10.98 -8.03
C PHE A 106 -0.44 11.61 -7.93
N HIS A 107 -1.12 11.38 -6.80
CA HIS A 107 -2.50 11.76 -6.64
C HIS A 107 -2.58 13.20 -6.11
N PRO A 108 -3.35 14.10 -6.75
CA PRO A 108 -3.32 15.54 -6.46
C PRO A 108 -3.67 15.89 -5.02
N ALA A 109 -4.58 15.14 -4.39
CA ALA A 109 -4.89 15.30 -2.97
C ALA A 109 -3.68 15.11 -2.05
N TYR A 110 -2.88 14.08 -2.28
CA TYR A 110 -1.73 13.77 -1.46
C TYR A 110 -0.59 14.76 -1.70
N THR A 111 -0.38 15.18 -2.94
CA THR A 111 0.52 16.29 -3.27
C THR A 111 0.09 17.55 -2.53
N LYS A 112 -1.20 17.87 -2.52
CA LYS A 112 -1.72 19.05 -1.80
C LYS A 112 -1.47 18.97 -0.29
N ILE A 113 -1.72 17.81 0.32
CA ILE A 113 -1.43 17.58 1.75
C ILE A 113 0.05 17.80 2.04
N ARG A 114 0.92 17.25 1.19
CA ARG A 114 2.38 17.42 1.31
C ARG A 114 2.76 18.90 1.27
N GLU A 115 2.25 19.66 0.30
CA GLU A 115 2.49 21.11 0.17
C GLU A 115 2.03 21.88 1.41
N LEU A 116 0.84 21.55 1.94
CA LEU A 116 0.30 22.18 3.15
C LEU A 116 1.19 21.90 4.38
N ALA A 117 1.72 20.69 4.51
CA ALA A 117 2.65 20.33 5.58
C ALA A 117 4.01 21.04 5.43
N GLU A 118 4.54 21.11 4.21
CA GLU A 118 5.77 21.85 3.90
C GLU A 118 5.63 23.35 4.21
N ASP A 119 4.49 23.95 3.89
CA ASP A 119 4.23 25.37 4.10
C ASP A 119 4.29 25.78 5.58
N VAL A 120 3.69 24.96 6.45
CA VAL A 120 3.74 25.14 7.91
C VAL A 120 5.15 24.89 8.42
N PHE A 121 5.80 23.81 7.98
CA PHE A 121 7.16 23.49 8.41
C PHE A 121 8.14 24.62 8.08
N LYS A 122 8.06 25.21 6.89
CA LYS A 122 8.89 26.36 6.48
C LYS A 122 8.69 27.59 7.37
N LYS A 123 7.48 27.80 7.91
CA LYS A 123 7.17 28.97 8.75
C LYS A 123 7.49 28.76 10.22
N THR A 124 7.33 27.55 10.73
CA THR A 124 7.35 27.26 12.18
C THR A 124 8.46 26.32 12.60
N ASN A 125 9.12 25.65 11.65
CA ASN A 125 10.05 24.54 11.88
C ASN A 125 9.41 23.40 12.70
N CYS A 126 8.07 23.28 12.68
CA CYS A 126 7.32 22.23 13.35
C CYS A 126 7.06 21.06 12.37
N PRO A 127 7.64 19.88 12.61
CA PRO A 127 7.40 18.72 11.77
C PRO A 127 5.96 18.20 11.96
N ILE A 128 5.52 17.29 11.10
CA ILE A 128 4.32 16.51 11.38
C ILE A 128 4.50 15.80 12.73
N THR A 129 3.63 16.04 13.70
CA THR A 129 3.71 15.49 15.06
C THR A 129 2.80 14.28 15.26
N SER A 130 1.74 14.16 14.47
CA SER A 130 0.92 12.94 14.42
C SER A 130 0.45 12.64 12.99
N VAL A 131 0.45 11.37 12.60
CA VAL A 131 -0.11 10.89 11.33
C VAL A 131 -0.87 9.58 11.52
N GLN A 132 -2.14 9.56 11.11
CA GLN A 132 -2.99 8.39 11.20
C GLN A 132 -3.56 8.10 9.82
N THR A 133 -3.49 6.85 9.38
CA THR A 133 -4.12 6.40 8.14
C THR A 133 -5.08 5.26 8.43
N PHE A 134 -6.27 5.31 7.85
CA PHE A 134 -7.22 4.21 7.88
C PHE A 134 -7.58 3.83 6.44
N HIS A 135 -7.59 2.53 6.16
CA HIS A 135 -8.08 2.00 4.90
C HIS A 135 -8.94 0.77 5.16
N SER A 136 -10.16 0.80 4.66
CA SER A 136 -11.03 -0.36 4.54
C SER A 136 -11.55 -0.40 3.12
N ASP A 137 -11.52 -1.58 2.51
CA ASP A 137 -12.06 -1.79 1.17
C ASP A 137 -13.26 -2.75 1.16
N GLY A 138 -13.64 -3.33 2.30
CA GLY A 138 -14.89 -4.08 2.42
C GLY A 138 -14.91 -5.38 1.61
N GLN A 139 -13.75 -5.99 1.37
CA GLN A 139 -13.65 -7.28 0.68
C GLN A 139 -13.97 -8.43 1.66
N TRP A 140 -15.18 -8.41 2.22
CA TRP A 140 -15.67 -9.45 3.12
C TRP A 140 -15.64 -10.81 2.42
N ARG A 141 -14.62 -11.62 2.73
CA ARG A 141 -14.44 -12.99 2.20
C ARG A 141 -15.10 -14.00 3.12
N LEU A 142 -15.88 -14.90 2.54
CA LEU A 142 -16.48 -16.01 3.27
C LEU A 142 -15.43 -17.10 3.58
N PRO A 143 -15.65 -17.97 4.58
CA PRO A 143 -14.66 -18.95 5.01
C PRO A 143 -14.08 -19.82 3.87
N SER A 144 -14.91 -20.34 2.97
CA SER A 144 -14.40 -21.11 1.82
C SER A 144 -13.54 -20.28 0.87
N GLU A 145 -13.80 -18.99 0.72
CA GLU A 145 -13.03 -18.11 -0.15
C GLU A 145 -11.67 -17.74 0.43
N ILE A 146 -11.58 -17.62 1.75
CA ILE A 146 -10.31 -17.41 2.44
C ILE A 146 -9.36 -18.58 2.16
N VAL A 147 -9.90 -19.80 2.06
CA VAL A 147 -9.12 -21.01 1.79
C VAL A 147 -8.85 -21.22 0.29
N ASP A 148 -9.88 -21.06 -0.54
CA ASP A 148 -9.87 -21.51 -1.94
C ASP A 148 -9.34 -20.46 -2.94
N ILE A 149 -9.32 -19.18 -2.57
CA ILE A 149 -8.95 -18.10 -3.51
C ILE A 149 -7.46 -17.76 -3.37
N ASP A 150 -6.70 -18.10 -4.42
CA ASP A 150 -5.28 -17.75 -4.53
C ASP A 150 -5.03 -16.27 -4.85
N TYR A 151 -6.00 -15.55 -5.43
CA TYR A 151 -5.87 -14.12 -5.69
C TYR A 151 -5.86 -13.30 -4.40
N HIS A 152 -4.79 -12.52 -4.18
CA HIS A 152 -4.55 -11.82 -2.91
C HIS A 152 -4.80 -12.76 -1.73
N SER A 153 -4.22 -13.96 -1.80
CA SER A 153 -4.42 -14.99 -0.79
C SER A 153 -3.67 -14.65 0.48
N PHE A 154 -4.18 -15.17 1.59
CA PHE A 154 -3.50 -15.14 2.88
C PHE A 154 -2.63 -16.39 3.09
N ASN A 155 -2.71 -17.38 2.19
CA ASN A 155 -2.08 -18.70 2.35
C ASN A 155 -0.54 -18.67 2.25
N HIS A 156 0.04 -17.58 1.77
CA HIS A 156 1.48 -17.37 1.72
C HIS A 156 2.05 -16.77 3.01
N GLY A 157 1.25 -16.57 4.06
CA GLY A 157 1.73 -16.09 5.37
C GLY A 157 2.02 -14.58 5.44
N PHE A 158 1.54 -13.82 4.46
CA PHE A 158 1.37 -12.37 4.44
C PHE A 158 -0.04 -12.04 3.97
N GLY A 159 -0.52 -10.82 4.18
CA GLY A 159 -1.84 -10.40 3.74
C GLY A 159 -1.93 -8.90 3.52
N GLU A 160 -2.89 -8.27 4.20
CA GLU A 160 -3.33 -6.91 3.88
C GLU A 160 -2.22 -5.85 3.98
N LEU A 161 -1.20 -6.06 4.82
CA LEU A 161 -0.08 -5.14 4.93
C LEU A 161 0.72 -5.04 3.62
N LEU A 162 0.96 -6.16 2.91
CA LEU A 162 1.60 -6.13 1.58
C LEU A 162 0.63 -5.78 0.47
N HIS A 163 -0.64 -6.16 0.60
CA HIS A 163 -1.64 -5.91 -0.45
C HIS A 163 -2.01 -4.43 -0.55
N SER A 164 -2.53 -3.82 0.51
CA SER A 164 -2.93 -2.40 0.49
C SER A 164 -2.04 -1.54 1.38
N GLY A 165 -1.45 -2.13 2.43
CA GLY A 165 -0.64 -1.43 3.40
C GLY A 165 0.64 -0.80 2.87
N TYR A 166 1.21 -1.37 1.80
CA TYR A 166 2.38 -0.78 1.14
C TYR A 166 2.11 0.68 0.75
N HIS A 167 0.94 0.98 0.16
CA HIS A 167 0.58 2.35 -0.20
C HIS A 167 0.41 3.25 1.04
N SER A 168 0.04 2.69 2.19
CA SER A 168 -0.19 3.45 3.43
C SER A 168 1.13 3.82 4.09
N LEU A 169 2.03 2.85 4.22
CA LEU A 169 3.33 3.09 4.81
C LEU A 169 4.22 3.94 3.90
N ASP A 170 4.13 3.75 2.58
CA ASP A 170 4.77 4.61 1.59
C ASP A 170 4.36 6.06 1.75
N ILE A 171 3.04 6.32 1.83
CA ILE A 171 2.56 7.70 1.88
C ILE A 171 2.85 8.38 3.21
N ILE A 172 2.83 7.65 4.33
CA ILE A 172 3.31 8.15 5.62
C ILE A 172 4.76 8.60 5.48
N CYS A 173 5.66 7.73 5.01
CA CYS A 173 7.08 8.05 4.86
C CYS A 173 7.29 9.24 3.93
N TRP A 174 6.56 9.29 2.82
CA TRP A 174 6.60 10.38 1.86
C TRP A 174 6.17 11.69 2.52
N LEU A 175 5.04 11.74 3.21
CA LEU A 175 4.58 12.95 3.91
C LEU A 175 5.56 13.39 5.00
N LEU A 176 6.06 12.48 5.84
CA LEU A 176 7.04 12.84 6.87
C LEU A 176 8.33 13.41 6.28
N SER A 177 8.76 12.93 5.11
CA SER A 177 9.95 13.46 4.43
C SER A 177 9.84 14.94 4.05
N SER A 178 8.63 15.47 3.93
CA SER A 178 8.38 16.86 3.55
C SER A 178 8.66 17.85 4.69
N THR A 179 8.76 17.36 5.92
CA THR A 179 8.95 18.18 7.13
C THR A 179 10.24 17.85 7.88
N ARG A 180 11.27 17.43 7.15
CA ARG A 180 12.60 17.08 7.70
C ARG A 180 13.43 18.33 7.98
N GLY A 181 13.91 18.46 9.22
CA GLY A 181 14.91 19.45 9.62
C GLY A 181 16.08 18.77 10.34
N THR A 182 17.28 19.32 10.24
CA THR A 182 18.53 18.69 10.77
C THR A 182 18.48 18.34 12.24
N LYS A 183 17.85 19.18 13.08
CA LYS A 183 17.70 18.95 14.54
C LYS A 183 16.51 18.06 14.92
N LYS A 184 15.67 17.68 13.96
CA LYS A 184 14.42 16.93 14.16
C LYS A 184 14.28 15.80 13.15
N GLU A 185 15.42 15.32 12.64
CA GLU A 185 15.45 14.27 11.64
C GLU A 185 15.07 12.94 12.28
N ILE A 186 14.06 12.28 11.70
CA ILE A 186 13.67 10.95 12.14
C ILE A 186 14.77 9.97 11.73
N ASN A 187 15.46 9.37 12.71
CA ASN A 187 16.57 8.45 12.49
C ASN A 187 16.32 7.04 13.05
N ASN A 188 15.25 6.85 13.82
CA ASN A 188 14.78 5.53 14.23
C ASN A 188 13.28 5.54 14.52
N VAL A 189 12.69 4.36 14.65
CA VAL A 189 11.25 4.18 14.88
C VAL A 189 10.98 2.96 15.75
N ASP A 190 10.09 3.10 16.73
CA ASP A 190 9.50 1.96 17.43
C ASP A 190 8.20 1.55 16.72
N ILE A 191 8.03 0.25 16.49
CA ILE A 191 6.93 -0.33 15.72
C ILE A 191 6.25 -1.39 16.56
N PHE A 192 4.92 -1.36 16.59
CA PHE A 192 4.10 -2.38 17.22
C PHE A 192 2.87 -2.71 16.36
N SER A 193 2.67 -3.99 16.06
CA SER A 193 1.59 -4.46 15.18
C SER A 193 0.60 -5.36 15.91
N GLN A 194 -0.68 -5.16 15.59
CA GLN A 194 -1.79 -6.01 15.97
C GLN A 194 -2.50 -6.47 14.70
N ILE A 195 -2.99 -7.71 14.68
CA ILE A 195 -3.57 -8.32 13.48
C ILE A 195 -4.80 -9.14 13.83
N VAL A 196 -5.67 -9.31 12.83
CA VAL A 196 -6.73 -10.32 12.78
C VAL A 196 -6.29 -11.35 11.75
N ARG A 197 -6.15 -12.61 12.17
CA ARG A 197 -5.94 -13.75 11.25
C ARG A 197 -7.29 -14.39 10.90
N PRO A 198 -7.34 -15.26 9.88
CA PRO A 198 -8.56 -16.02 9.58
C PRO A 198 -9.17 -16.73 10.79
N THR A 199 -8.34 -17.28 11.70
CA THR A 199 -8.81 -17.91 12.94
C THR A 199 -9.50 -16.95 13.90
N ASP A 200 -9.06 -15.70 13.93
CA ASP A 200 -9.65 -14.64 14.74
C ASP A 200 -10.94 -14.14 14.09
N PHE A 201 -10.93 -13.99 12.77
CA PHE A 201 -12.07 -13.57 11.96
C PHE A 201 -13.29 -14.47 12.15
N ILE A 202 -13.15 -15.80 12.12
CA ILE A 202 -14.28 -16.71 12.39
C ILE A 202 -14.69 -16.75 13.87
N SER A 203 -13.96 -16.06 14.74
CA SER A 203 -14.38 -15.82 16.12
C SER A 203 -15.16 -14.50 16.25
N GLN A 204 -15.07 -13.61 15.25
CA GLN A 204 -15.88 -12.39 15.13
C GLN A 204 -17.23 -12.68 14.44
N ILE A 205 -17.22 -13.46 13.36
CA ILE A 205 -18.41 -13.93 12.64
C ILE A 205 -18.25 -15.44 12.42
N ASN A 206 -18.88 -16.24 13.27
CA ASN A 206 -18.71 -17.69 13.28
C ASN A 206 -19.65 -18.39 12.27
N PHE A 207 -19.50 -19.71 12.14
CA PHE A 207 -20.28 -20.49 11.18
C PHE A 207 -21.79 -20.49 11.48
N PRO A 208 -22.24 -20.62 12.75
CA PRO A 208 -23.62 -20.32 13.11
C PRO A 208 -24.11 -18.94 12.65
N ASP A 209 -23.32 -17.88 12.81
CA ASP A 209 -23.69 -16.53 12.34
C ASP A 209 -23.89 -16.52 10.82
N TYR A 210 -23.00 -17.16 10.06
CA TYR A 210 -23.15 -17.30 8.62
C TYR A 210 -24.40 -18.08 8.20
N LYS A 211 -24.77 -19.13 8.95
CA LYS A 211 -26.02 -19.88 8.69
C LYS A 211 -27.25 -19.02 8.95
N ASN A 212 -27.20 -18.14 9.95
CA ASN A 212 -28.27 -17.22 10.27
C ASN A 212 -28.40 -16.11 9.21
N LEU A 213 -27.27 -15.58 8.72
CA LEU A 213 -27.25 -14.56 7.67
C LEU A 213 -27.61 -15.12 6.28
N PHE A 214 -27.21 -16.37 6.01
CA PHE A 214 -27.41 -17.02 4.72
C PHE A 214 -27.86 -18.47 4.91
N ALA A 215 -29.15 -18.73 4.70
CA ALA A 215 -29.73 -20.06 4.86
C ALA A 215 -29.03 -21.15 4.01
N ASP A 216 -28.52 -20.78 2.83
CA ASP A 216 -27.80 -21.69 1.93
C ASP A 216 -26.30 -21.83 2.24
N PHE A 217 -25.77 -21.18 3.29
CA PHE A 217 -24.36 -21.27 3.67
C PHE A 217 -23.85 -22.72 3.81
N PRO A 218 -24.59 -23.66 4.44
CA PRO A 218 -24.15 -25.06 4.53
C PRO A 218 -24.01 -25.77 3.19
N LYS A 219 -24.67 -25.30 2.12
CA LYS A 219 -24.59 -25.91 0.79
C LYS A 219 -23.36 -25.44 0.01
N VAL A 220 -22.86 -24.25 0.31
CA VAL A 220 -21.73 -23.63 -0.41
C VAL A 220 -20.41 -23.76 0.33
N ASN A 221 -20.44 -23.78 1.66
CA ASN A 221 -19.24 -23.82 2.47
C ASN A 221 -18.69 -25.25 2.58
N LYS A 222 -17.43 -25.45 2.19
CA LYS A 222 -16.80 -26.79 2.06
C LYS A 222 -16.13 -27.29 3.34
N TYR A 223 -15.92 -26.41 4.31
CA TYR A 223 -15.07 -26.68 5.46
C TYR A 223 -15.91 -26.81 6.73
N SER A 224 -15.48 -27.64 7.69
CA SER A 224 -15.92 -27.47 9.07
C SER A 224 -15.15 -26.32 9.73
N GLU A 225 -15.65 -25.77 10.85
CA GLU A 225 -14.91 -24.72 11.57
C GLU A 225 -13.54 -25.24 12.05
N LYS A 226 -13.50 -26.50 12.51
CA LYS A 226 -12.25 -27.16 12.93
C LYS A 226 -11.25 -27.25 11.77
N ASP A 227 -11.70 -27.67 10.59
CA ASP A 227 -10.83 -27.79 9.42
C ASP A 227 -10.34 -26.43 8.95
N PHE A 228 -11.23 -25.43 8.93
CA PHE A 228 -10.86 -24.06 8.60
C PHE A 228 -9.78 -23.51 9.55
N ARG A 229 -9.95 -23.68 10.87
CA ARG A 229 -8.94 -23.25 11.87
C ARG A 229 -7.60 -23.93 11.67
N ASN A 230 -7.62 -25.21 11.32
CA ASN A 230 -6.39 -25.98 11.07
C ASN A 230 -5.67 -25.53 9.79
N ILE A 231 -6.40 -25.39 8.69
CA ILE A 231 -5.85 -24.95 7.39
C ILE A 231 -5.26 -23.55 7.49
N THR A 232 -5.98 -22.63 8.15
CA THR A 232 -5.63 -21.21 8.15
C THR A 232 -4.68 -20.78 9.27
N LYS A 233 -4.16 -21.72 10.07
CA LYS A 233 -3.33 -21.44 11.25
C LYS A 233 -2.08 -20.58 10.95
N LYS A 234 -1.52 -20.71 9.75
CA LYS A 234 -0.32 -19.97 9.30
C LYS A 234 -0.62 -18.92 8.22
N TYR A 235 -1.89 -18.67 7.95
CA TYR A 235 -2.26 -17.67 6.94
C TYR A 235 -1.93 -16.28 7.47
N GLY A 236 -1.61 -15.36 6.57
CA GLY A 236 -1.36 -13.96 6.84
C GLY A 236 -2.55 -13.23 7.46
N GLU A 237 -2.31 -11.96 7.73
CA GLU A 237 -3.26 -11.03 8.33
C GLU A 237 -4.39 -10.63 7.35
N ILE A 238 -5.63 -10.69 7.83
CA ILE A 238 -6.80 -10.10 7.16
C ILE A 238 -6.85 -8.61 7.47
N ASP A 239 -6.79 -8.27 8.76
CA ASP A 239 -6.72 -6.88 9.22
C ASP A 239 -5.43 -6.65 9.99
N VAL A 240 -4.91 -5.43 9.96
CA VAL A 240 -3.65 -5.06 10.61
C VAL A 240 -3.64 -3.60 11.06
N PHE A 241 -3.27 -3.39 12.30
CA PHE A 241 -3.07 -2.09 12.91
C PHE A 241 -1.60 -1.98 13.30
N VAL A 242 -0.90 -0.99 12.76
CA VAL A 242 0.52 -0.74 13.04
C VAL A 242 0.65 0.62 13.71
N ASN A 243 1.31 0.66 14.87
CA ASN A 243 1.63 1.89 15.59
C ASN A 243 3.13 2.19 15.46
N PHE A 244 3.44 3.48 15.40
CA PHE A 244 4.78 4.02 15.19
C PHE A 244 5.10 5.11 16.23
N ALA A 245 6.30 5.06 16.79
CA ALA A 245 6.92 6.21 17.44
C ALA A 245 8.20 6.57 16.67
N PHE A 246 8.09 7.55 15.79
CA PHE A 246 9.21 8.06 15.00
C PHE A 246 10.05 9.02 15.85
N LYS A 247 11.35 8.76 15.91
CA LYS A 247 12.25 9.40 16.87
C LYS A 247 13.46 10.06 16.20
N HIS A 248 13.92 11.12 16.85
CA HIS A 248 15.26 11.65 16.69
C HIS A 248 16.06 11.24 17.94
N ASN A 249 16.95 10.27 17.81
CA ASN A 249 17.62 9.63 18.94
C ASN A 249 16.57 9.03 19.91
N SER A 250 16.50 9.52 21.16
CA SER A 250 15.50 9.11 22.15
C SER A 250 14.17 9.84 22.03
N ASP A 251 14.14 11.00 21.37
CA ASP A 251 13.02 11.92 21.47
C ASP A 251 11.97 11.60 20.39
N VAL A 252 10.72 11.44 20.83
CA VAL A 252 9.59 11.21 19.91
C VAL A 252 9.28 12.51 19.18
N ILE A 253 9.36 12.46 17.85
CA ILE A 253 9.05 13.58 16.95
C ILE A 253 7.65 13.43 16.38
N THR A 254 7.28 12.21 15.98
CA THR A 254 5.98 11.92 15.38
C THR A 254 5.42 10.62 15.95
N LEU A 255 4.17 10.65 16.38
CA LEU A 255 3.40 9.44 16.64
C LEU A 255 2.60 9.09 15.39
N GLY A 256 2.42 7.82 15.09
CA GLY A 256 1.56 7.46 13.99
C GLY A 256 0.91 6.10 14.08
N SER A 257 -0.11 5.90 13.24
CA SER A 257 -0.78 4.63 13.08
C SER A 257 -1.21 4.37 11.64
N SER A 258 -1.13 3.13 11.20
CA SER A 258 -1.70 2.66 9.93
C SER A 258 -2.63 1.48 10.20
N ASN A 259 -3.92 1.70 9.96
CA ASN A 259 -4.99 0.75 10.24
C ASN A 259 -5.59 0.28 8.92
N LEU A 260 -5.46 -1.01 8.63
CA LEU A 260 -5.91 -1.64 7.40
C LEU A 260 -6.92 -2.71 7.76
N VAL A 261 -8.14 -2.57 7.24
CA VAL A 261 -9.28 -3.43 7.56
C VAL A 261 -9.88 -3.97 6.27
N HIS A 262 -9.50 -5.18 5.91
CA HIS A 262 -10.01 -5.87 4.74
C HIS A 262 -11.43 -6.39 5.01
N ASN A 263 -11.69 -6.80 6.25
CA ASN A 263 -13.00 -7.26 6.73
C ASN A 263 -13.91 -6.11 7.22
N GLY A 264 -13.83 -4.95 6.56
CA GLY A 264 -14.59 -3.76 6.95
C GLY A 264 -15.99 -3.73 6.35
N PHE A 265 -16.61 -2.54 6.36
CA PHE A 265 -17.94 -2.32 5.79
C PHE A 265 -18.00 -2.80 4.33
N SER A 266 -18.99 -3.64 4.02
CA SER A 266 -19.20 -4.24 2.70
C SER A 266 -20.67 -4.15 2.31
N GLN A 267 -20.92 -3.99 1.01
CA GLN A 267 -22.26 -4.13 0.42
C GLN A 267 -22.58 -5.58 0.05
N ARG A 268 -21.71 -6.52 0.39
CA ARG A 268 -21.89 -7.93 0.06
C ARG A 268 -23.04 -8.51 0.86
N GLY A 269 -24.09 -8.92 0.17
CA GLY A 269 -25.26 -9.61 0.71
C GLY A 269 -25.50 -10.99 0.11
N TRP A 270 -24.47 -11.64 -0.46
CA TRP A 270 -24.60 -12.91 -1.17
C TRP A 270 -23.43 -13.86 -0.92
N LEU A 271 -23.72 -15.15 -1.08
CA LEU A 271 -22.79 -16.24 -0.80
C LEU A 271 -21.68 -16.40 -1.85
N MET A 272 -22.03 -16.43 -3.13
CA MET A 272 -21.07 -16.80 -4.19
C MET A 272 -20.33 -15.58 -4.76
N PRO A 273 -18.99 -15.59 -4.81
CA PRO A 273 -18.27 -14.47 -5.37
C PRO A 273 -18.53 -14.38 -6.88
N LYS A 274 -18.50 -13.15 -7.41
CA LYS A 274 -18.47 -12.93 -8.86
C LYS A 274 -17.09 -13.30 -9.41
N LYS A 275 -17.04 -13.63 -10.71
CA LYS A 275 -15.80 -13.99 -11.42
C LYS A 275 -14.72 -12.91 -11.32
N ASP A 276 -15.11 -11.63 -11.39
CA ASP A 276 -14.21 -10.52 -11.13
C ASP A 276 -14.10 -10.31 -9.61
N MET A 277 -13.04 -10.84 -8.99
CA MET A 277 -12.84 -10.70 -7.54
C MET A 277 -12.65 -9.24 -7.09
N TYR A 278 -12.42 -8.29 -8.00
CA TYR A 278 -12.27 -6.88 -7.69
C TYR A 278 -13.60 -6.11 -7.78
N LYS A 279 -14.61 -6.60 -8.52
CA LYS A 279 -15.87 -5.88 -8.78
C LYS A 279 -17.10 -6.78 -8.65
N GLY A 280 -18.21 -6.23 -8.16
CA GLY A 280 -19.44 -7.01 -8.04
C GLY A 280 -19.43 -7.90 -6.81
N ASN A 281 -18.55 -7.66 -5.84
CA ASN A 281 -18.32 -8.46 -4.63
C ASN A 281 -18.58 -7.67 -3.33
N GLY A 282 -19.26 -6.52 -3.42
CA GLY A 282 -19.63 -5.66 -2.29
C GLY A 282 -18.52 -4.74 -1.80
N ARG A 283 -17.40 -4.66 -2.53
CA ARG A 283 -16.19 -3.90 -2.15
C ARG A 283 -16.50 -2.40 -2.18
N VAL A 284 -16.28 -1.71 -1.06
CA VAL A 284 -16.52 -0.27 -0.90
C VAL A 284 -15.39 0.38 -0.10
N ARG A 285 -14.89 1.52 -0.59
CA ARG A 285 -13.75 2.22 0.00
C ARG A 285 -14.17 3.10 1.17
N GLN A 286 -13.48 2.94 2.29
CA GLN A 286 -13.44 3.85 3.43
C GLN A 286 -11.97 4.19 3.70
N GLU A 287 -11.52 5.38 3.33
CA GLU A 287 -10.12 5.79 3.43
C GLU A 287 -10.04 7.13 4.14
N THR A 288 -9.18 7.23 5.17
CA THR A 288 -8.91 8.49 5.86
C THR A 288 -7.43 8.67 6.13
N ILE A 289 -7.00 9.93 6.14
CA ILE A 289 -5.69 10.34 6.66
C ILE A 289 -5.89 11.54 7.55
N PHE A 290 -5.32 11.50 8.74
CA PHE A 290 -5.39 12.58 9.70
C PHE A 290 -3.98 12.97 10.15
N ILE A 291 -3.63 14.24 9.99
CA ILE A 291 -2.31 14.78 10.27
C ILE A 291 -2.45 15.94 11.24
N GLU A 292 -1.66 15.90 12.31
CA GLU A 292 -1.41 17.05 13.17
C GLU A 292 0.01 17.54 12.98
N GLN A 293 0.17 18.86 12.91
CA GLN A 293 1.46 19.52 12.79
C GLN A 293 1.62 20.54 13.91
N GLY A 294 1.85 20.02 15.12
CA GLY A 294 1.89 20.79 16.35
C GLY A 294 0.63 21.64 16.56
N PRO A 295 0.74 22.83 17.16
CA PRO A 295 -0.40 23.72 17.44
C PRO A 295 -0.86 24.54 16.21
N PHE A 296 -0.33 24.25 15.02
CA PHE A 296 -0.45 25.15 13.86
C PHE A 296 -1.46 24.67 12.82
N GLN A 297 -1.60 23.37 12.64
CA GLN A 297 -2.40 22.81 11.56
C GLN A 297 -2.87 21.39 11.84
N SER A 298 -4.13 21.14 11.49
CA SER A 298 -4.72 19.81 11.36
C SER A 298 -5.20 19.61 9.92
N ILE A 299 -4.93 18.45 9.33
CA ILE A 299 -5.40 18.08 7.98
C ILE A 299 -6.12 16.73 8.07
N SER A 300 -7.34 16.67 7.55
CA SER A 300 -8.13 15.45 7.41
C SER A 300 -8.47 15.20 5.95
N LEU A 301 -7.98 14.11 5.38
CA LEU A 301 -8.46 13.56 4.11
C LEU A 301 -9.49 12.49 4.42
N VAL A 302 -10.64 12.55 3.73
CA VAL A 302 -11.68 11.51 3.77
C VAL A 302 -12.06 11.12 2.36
N SER A 303 -12.14 9.82 2.10
CA SER A 303 -12.67 9.27 0.85
C SER A 303 -13.57 8.09 1.17
N TYR A 304 -14.85 8.30 0.92
CA TYR A 304 -15.92 7.36 1.26
C TYR A 304 -16.71 6.98 0.03
N GLN A 305 -16.94 5.69 -0.12
CA GLN A 305 -17.78 5.11 -1.14
C GLN A 305 -18.84 4.25 -0.44
N SER A 306 -20.11 4.47 -0.75
CA SER A 306 -21.24 3.77 -0.13
C SER A 306 -21.76 2.61 -0.97
N SER A 307 -21.46 2.59 -2.27
CA SER A 307 -21.94 1.58 -3.21
C SER A 307 -20.88 1.21 -4.24
N GLU A 308 -21.03 0.04 -4.85
CA GLU A 308 -20.12 -0.38 -5.91
C GLU A 308 -20.18 0.56 -7.11
N ILE A 309 -19.12 0.52 -7.93
CA ILE A 309 -18.99 1.33 -9.14
C ILE A 309 -20.17 1.04 -10.08
N ASN A 310 -21.02 2.05 -10.28
CA ASN A 310 -22.13 2.01 -11.23
C ASN A 310 -21.79 2.92 -12.42
N LYS A 311 -21.47 2.32 -13.57
CA LYS A 311 -21.07 3.04 -14.78
C LYS A 311 -22.18 3.92 -15.37
N ASP A 312 -23.43 3.65 -15.03
CA ASP A 312 -24.60 4.33 -15.58
C ASP A 312 -25.09 5.47 -14.67
N SER A 313 -24.51 5.61 -13.47
CA SER A 313 -24.87 6.66 -12.51
C SER A 313 -23.86 7.80 -12.53
N ASN A 314 -24.26 8.95 -13.10
CA ASN A 314 -23.46 10.19 -13.06
C ASN A 314 -23.89 11.15 -11.94
N SER A 315 -24.99 10.85 -11.24
CA SER A 315 -25.52 11.66 -10.15
C SER A 315 -24.71 11.45 -8.87
N GLY A 316 -24.30 12.53 -8.21
CA GLY A 316 -23.70 12.49 -6.88
C GLY A 316 -22.35 11.79 -6.76
N ILE A 317 -21.63 11.55 -7.86
CA ILE A 317 -20.36 10.80 -7.85
C ILE A 317 -19.25 11.44 -7.01
N PHE A 318 -19.35 12.75 -6.71
CA PHE A 318 -18.41 13.49 -5.86
C PHE A 318 -18.96 13.75 -4.45
N ASP A 319 -20.24 13.47 -4.20
CA ASP A 319 -20.87 13.66 -2.90
C ASP A 319 -20.44 12.55 -1.95
N VAL A 320 -20.55 12.74 -0.64
CA VAL A 320 -20.18 11.72 0.36
C VAL A 320 -20.83 10.38 0.03
N GLY A 321 -20.02 9.34 -0.18
CA GLY A 321 -20.46 8.00 -0.60
C GLY A 321 -20.41 7.75 -2.12
N GLY A 322 -20.22 8.78 -2.93
CA GLY A 322 -19.99 8.67 -4.38
C GLY A 322 -18.64 8.05 -4.73
N GLU A 323 -18.52 7.53 -5.95
CA GLU A 323 -17.32 6.83 -6.43
C GLU A 323 -16.03 7.68 -6.34
N TYR A 324 -16.15 8.97 -6.65
CA TYR A 324 -15.05 9.95 -6.70
C TYR A 324 -15.02 10.86 -5.47
N HIS A 325 -15.78 10.57 -4.43
CA HIS A 325 -15.75 11.38 -3.23
C HIS A 325 -14.37 11.32 -2.57
N LEU A 326 -13.77 12.50 -2.46
CA LEU A 326 -12.58 12.75 -1.67
C LEU A 326 -12.57 14.23 -1.30
N ASP A 327 -12.47 14.48 0.00
CA ASP A 327 -12.39 15.81 0.58
C ASP A 327 -11.15 15.94 1.47
N ILE A 328 -10.55 17.12 1.47
CA ILE A 328 -9.49 17.52 2.38
C ILE A 328 -10.00 18.69 3.22
N HIS A 329 -10.02 18.52 4.53
CA HIS A 329 -10.33 19.55 5.51
C HIS A 329 -9.03 20.02 6.15
N VAL A 330 -8.79 21.32 6.17
CA VAL A 330 -7.57 21.91 6.74
C VAL A 330 -8.00 22.95 7.77
N PHE A 331 -7.48 22.82 8.99
CA PHE A 331 -7.67 23.77 10.08
C PHE A 331 -6.33 24.40 10.41
N ARG A 332 -6.29 25.71 10.60
CA ARG A 332 -5.03 26.43 10.87
C ARG A 332 -5.18 27.47 11.97
N ASN A 333 -4.07 27.66 12.69
CA ASN A 333 -3.96 28.68 13.71
C ASN A 333 -3.64 30.05 13.08
N SER A 334 -4.69 30.77 12.67
CA SER A 334 -4.57 32.10 12.06
C SER A 334 -4.10 33.19 13.03
N SER A 335 -4.09 32.93 14.35
CA SER A 335 -3.58 33.90 15.32
C SER A 335 -2.05 34.03 15.24
N PHE A 336 -1.33 32.97 14.91
CA PHE A 336 0.11 33.05 14.62
C PHE A 336 0.40 33.59 13.22
N TYR A 337 -0.45 33.28 12.24
CA TYR A 337 -0.31 33.74 10.86
C TYR A 337 -1.64 34.26 10.32
N PRO A 338 -1.94 35.57 10.42
CA PRO A 338 -3.24 36.14 10.08
C PRO A 338 -3.71 35.92 8.63
N LYS A 339 -2.81 35.57 7.72
CA LYS A 339 -3.14 35.23 6.32
C LYS A 339 -3.67 33.81 6.15
N TRP A 340 -3.51 32.94 7.14
CA TRP A 340 -4.09 31.60 7.10
C TRP A 340 -5.60 31.66 7.35
N LYS A 341 -6.35 30.94 6.52
CA LYS A 341 -7.77 30.66 6.81
C LYS A 341 -7.85 29.69 7.98
N THR A 342 -8.72 29.98 8.94
CA THR A 342 -8.98 29.08 10.09
C THR A 342 -9.49 27.71 9.65
N TYR A 343 -10.24 27.67 8.54
CA TYR A 343 -10.73 26.46 7.90
C TYR A 343 -10.76 26.60 6.38
N GLU A 344 -10.36 25.54 5.67
CA GLU A 344 -10.62 25.35 4.24
C GLU A 344 -11.02 23.90 3.94
N LYS A 345 -11.92 23.73 2.96
CA LYS A 345 -12.29 22.45 2.37
C LYS A 345 -11.83 22.44 0.91
N LEU A 346 -11.15 21.38 0.50
CA LEU A 346 -10.75 21.13 -0.88
C LEU A 346 -11.33 19.79 -1.32
N SER A 347 -12.24 19.80 -2.29
CA SER A 347 -12.74 18.58 -2.90
C SER A 347 -11.81 18.09 -4.01
N ILE A 348 -11.93 16.84 -4.43
CA ILE A 348 -11.17 16.36 -5.59
C ILE A 348 -11.48 17.14 -6.87
N LYS A 349 -12.68 17.71 -6.99
CA LYS A 349 -13.09 18.58 -8.11
C LYS A 349 -12.22 19.83 -8.19
N ASP A 350 -11.84 20.39 -7.05
CA ASP A 350 -11.01 21.60 -6.96
C ASP A 350 -9.54 21.30 -7.28
N LEU A 351 -9.11 20.06 -7.00
CA LEU A 351 -7.72 19.63 -7.08
C LEU A 351 -7.36 19.03 -8.46
N SER A 352 -8.31 18.36 -9.10
CA SER A 352 -8.11 17.70 -10.40
C SER A 352 -8.26 18.70 -11.55
N LYS A 353 -7.23 19.50 -11.81
CA LYS A 353 -7.24 20.54 -12.85
C LYS A 353 -6.95 20.06 -14.27
N SER A 354 -6.50 18.82 -14.44
CA SER A 354 -6.16 18.24 -15.75
C SER A 354 -6.66 16.81 -15.83
N THR A 355 -7.75 16.59 -16.56
CA THR A 355 -8.10 15.26 -17.03
C THR A 355 -7.12 14.91 -18.15
N LEU A 356 -6.34 13.85 -17.97
CA LEU A 356 -5.58 13.30 -19.07
C LEU A 356 -6.57 12.85 -20.15
N GLU A 357 -6.40 13.31 -21.39
CA GLU A 357 -7.26 12.94 -22.51
C GLU A 357 -7.42 11.40 -22.61
N GLY A 358 -8.63 10.95 -22.95
CA GLY A 358 -8.98 9.53 -23.04
C GLY A 358 -9.79 9.03 -21.84
N TYR A 359 -9.97 7.71 -21.78
CA TYR A 359 -10.77 7.06 -20.75
C TYR A 359 -10.14 7.19 -19.37
N SER A 360 -10.89 7.72 -18.40
CA SER A 360 -10.55 7.77 -16.97
C SER A 360 -11.76 7.31 -16.16
N ARG A 361 -11.54 6.44 -15.17
CA ARG A 361 -12.51 6.09 -14.12
C ARG A 361 -12.23 6.87 -12.83
N GLY A 362 -11.83 8.12 -12.98
CA GLY A 362 -11.61 9.05 -11.88
C GLY A 362 -10.17 9.10 -11.37
N HIS A 363 -10.02 9.89 -10.31
CA HIS A 363 -8.74 10.39 -9.81
C HIS A 363 -7.71 9.30 -9.43
N GLN A 364 -8.14 8.11 -8.99
CA GLN A 364 -7.23 7.01 -8.69
C GLN A 364 -6.62 6.38 -9.96
N GLU A 365 -7.40 6.27 -11.04
CA GLU A 365 -6.90 5.77 -12.32
C GLU A 365 -5.97 6.79 -12.97
N ASP A 366 -6.33 8.09 -12.90
CA ASP A 366 -5.46 9.16 -13.39
C ASP A 366 -4.12 9.23 -12.65
N ALA A 367 -4.10 8.97 -11.34
CA ALA A 367 -2.86 8.87 -10.58
C ALA A 367 -1.95 7.72 -11.07
N ARG A 368 -2.52 6.55 -11.42
CA ARG A 368 -1.76 5.44 -12.04
C ARG A 368 -1.24 5.81 -13.43
N ARG A 369 -2.06 6.48 -14.24
CA ARG A 369 -1.66 6.96 -15.57
C ARG A 369 -0.50 7.96 -15.47
N ASN A 370 -0.55 8.88 -14.51
CA ASN A 370 0.54 9.82 -14.23
C ASN A 370 1.84 9.12 -13.83
N ALA A 371 1.78 8.02 -13.09
CA ALA A 371 2.97 7.22 -12.77
C ALA A 371 3.61 6.59 -14.01
N ILE A 372 2.79 6.11 -14.96
CA ILE A 372 3.28 5.57 -16.24
C ILE A 372 3.90 6.69 -17.09
N ILE A 373 3.27 7.86 -17.15
CA ILE A 373 3.81 9.02 -17.89
C ILE A 373 5.15 9.46 -17.28
N ASP A 374 5.24 9.58 -15.95
CA ASP A 374 6.48 9.89 -15.24
C ASP A 374 7.60 8.92 -15.59
N PHE A 375 7.30 7.62 -15.60
CA PHE A 375 8.26 6.59 -15.99
C PHE A 375 8.73 6.74 -17.44
N ILE A 376 7.80 6.91 -18.39
CA ILE A 376 8.12 7.03 -19.82
C ILE A 376 8.96 8.27 -20.10
N GLU A 377 8.59 9.43 -19.54
CA GLU A 377 9.31 10.67 -19.79
C GLU A 377 10.68 10.68 -19.10
N SER A 378 10.80 10.05 -17.92
CA SER A 378 12.09 9.82 -17.27
C SER A 378 12.99 8.89 -18.08
N ALA A 379 12.44 7.80 -18.63
CA ALA A 379 13.19 6.86 -19.48
C ALA A 379 13.67 7.50 -20.80
N LYS A 380 12.98 8.54 -21.28
CA LYS A 380 13.41 9.38 -22.42
C LYS A 380 14.42 10.47 -22.04
N GLY A 381 14.77 10.60 -20.76
CA GLY A 381 15.66 11.65 -20.27
C GLY A 381 15.03 13.06 -20.21
N LYS A 382 13.71 13.17 -20.36
CA LYS A 382 13.00 14.46 -20.29
C LYS A 382 12.67 14.90 -18.87
N ARG A 383 12.74 13.97 -17.92
CA ARG A 383 12.53 14.22 -16.49
C ARG A 383 13.72 13.68 -15.71
N LEU A 384 14.35 14.55 -14.91
CA LEU A 384 15.55 14.22 -14.15
C LEU A 384 15.24 13.56 -12.80
N SER A 385 14.12 13.93 -12.17
CA SER A 385 13.67 13.37 -10.90
C SER A 385 12.35 12.61 -11.05
N GLN A 386 12.34 11.35 -10.63
CA GLN A 386 11.13 10.54 -10.57
C GLN A 386 10.37 10.84 -9.28
N VAL A 387 9.04 10.76 -9.33
CA VAL A 387 8.20 10.93 -8.13
C VAL A 387 8.27 9.69 -7.21
N SER A 388 8.54 8.52 -7.77
CA SER A 388 8.61 7.24 -7.06
C SER A 388 9.85 6.44 -7.44
N ASN A 389 11.03 7.02 -7.23
CA ASN A 389 12.30 6.33 -7.47
C ASN A 389 12.49 5.19 -6.46
N LEU A 390 13.05 4.04 -6.87
CA LEU A 390 13.38 2.91 -5.99
C LEU A 390 14.02 3.33 -4.66
N LEU A 391 14.98 4.25 -4.71
CA LEU A 391 15.76 4.69 -3.54
C LEU A 391 14.88 5.38 -2.48
N ASP A 392 13.77 5.99 -2.88
CA ASP A 392 12.83 6.67 -1.98
C ASP A 392 11.95 5.70 -1.18
N HIS A 393 12.04 4.38 -1.44
CA HIS A 393 11.21 3.36 -0.78
C HIS A 393 11.90 2.71 0.43
N GLU A 394 13.17 3.00 0.70
CA GLU A 394 13.95 2.37 1.77
C GLU A 394 13.24 2.47 3.14
N PHE A 395 12.76 3.67 3.48
CA PHE A 395 12.04 3.90 4.73
C PHE A 395 10.73 3.09 4.79
N GLY A 396 9.92 3.13 3.73
CA GLY A 396 8.66 2.38 3.67
C GLY A 396 8.87 0.87 3.79
N VAL A 397 9.90 0.33 3.13
CA VAL A 397 10.28 -1.09 3.21
C VAL A 397 10.71 -1.48 4.62
N LYS A 398 11.52 -0.64 5.28
CA LYS A 398 11.92 -0.84 6.69
C LYS A 398 10.71 -0.87 7.63
N LEU A 399 9.71 -0.01 7.41
CA LEU A 399 8.46 -0.05 8.19
C LEU A 399 7.66 -1.34 7.97
N ILE A 400 7.54 -1.79 6.72
CA ILE A 400 6.85 -3.05 6.40
C ILE A 400 7.53 -4.23 7.09
N SER A 401 8.86 -4.33 6.96
CA SER A 401 9.65 -5.37 7.61
C SER A 401 9.52 -5.34 9.13
N GLY A 402 9.64 -4.16 9.75
CA GLY A 402 9.48 -4.00 11.20
C GLY A 402 8.08 -4.35 11.70
N ALA A 403 7.03 -4.03 10.92
CA ALA A 403 5.66 -4.44 11.24
C ALA A 403 5.48 -5.96 11.18
N TYR A 404 6.01 -6.62 10.14
CA TYR A 404 5.98 -8.08 10.07
C TYR A 404 6.82 -8.74 11.17
N LEU A 405 7.98 -8.18 11.50
CA LEU A 405 8.81 -8.65 12.60
C LEU A 405 8.08 -8.54 13.95
N SER A 406 7.30 -7.46 14.16
CA SER A 406 6.44 -7.29 15.33
C SER A 406 5.39 -8.41 15.43
N MET A 407 4.75 -8.76 14.31
CA MET A 407 3.77 -9.86 14.24
C MET A 407 4.42 -11.23 14.52
N ALA A 408 5.56 -11.51 13.89
CA ALA A 408 6.27 -12.77 14.04
C ALA A 408 6.74 -12.97 15.49
N ARG A 409 7.32 -11.94 16.13
CA ARG A 409 7.72 -11.98 17.54
C ARG A 409 6.57 -12.30 18.47
N LYS A 410 5.38 -11.73 18.22
CA LYS A 410 4.17 -12.00 19.01
C LYS A 410 3.78 -13.47 18.98
N ILE A 411 3.86 -14.11 17.81
CA ILE A 411 3.58 -15.56 17.66
C ILE A 411 4.55 -16.40 18.50
N HIS A 412 5.81 -15.98 18.58
CA HIS A 412 6.85 -16.66 19.36
C HIS A 412 6.89 -16.21 20.83
N SER A 413 5.89 -15.48 21.31
CA SER A 413 5.81 -14.95 22.69
C SER A 413 7.02 -14.09 23.10
N LYS A 414 7.66 -13.44 22.13
CA LYS A 414 8.73 -12.45 22.34
C LYS A 414 8.13 -11.04 22.49
N ASN A 415 8.94 -10.08 22.94
CA ASN A 415 8.54 -8.67 22.96
C ASN A 415 8.17 -8.21 21.53
N PRO A 416 6.90 -7.84 21.29
CA PRO A 416 6.44 -7.49 19.95
C PRO A 416 6.89 -6.09 19.50
N VAL A 417 7.43 -5.25 20.38
CA VAL A 417 7.96 -3.94 19.98
C VAL A 417 9.28 -4.12 19.23
N VAL A 418 9.36 -3.53 18.04
CA VAL A 418 10.54 -3.56 17.18
C VAL A 418 11.09 -2.15 17.03
N ASN A 419 12.37 -1.95 17.32
CA ASN A 419 13.06 -0.71 17.01
C ASN A 419 13.85 -0.89 15.69
N ILE A 420 13.66 0.04 14.75
CA ILE A 420 14.36 0.04 13.46
C ILE A 420 15.13 1.36 13.29
N SER A 421 16.41 1.26 12.92
CA SER A 421 17.22 2.40 12.50
C SER A 421 16.96 2.74 11.03
N LEU A 422 16.84 4.04 10.74
CA LEU A 422 16.37 4.54 9.44
C LEU A 422 17.49 5.04 8.55
#